data_AF-A0A7S1GSL7-F1
#
_entry.id   AF-A0A7S1GSL7-F1
#
_cell.length_a   1.000
_cell.length_b   1.000
_cell.length_c   1.000
_cell.angle_alpha   90.00
_cell.angle_beta   90.00
_cell.angle_gamma   90.00
#
_symmetry.space_group_name_H-M   'P 1'
#
loop_
_entity.id
_entity.type
_entity.pdbx_description
1 polymer ?
#
loop_
_entity_poly.entity_id
_entity_poly.type
_entity_poly.pdbx_seq_one_letter_code
_entity_poly.pdbx_strand_id
1 'polypeptide(L)'
;DAVKVAKSVAAQVRSSDPDLASKAQTSHENPRFLNSFYKASRLHFIGTWKTRYQQIIDTLPPAPPLPPAKERLILHVDMDCFFCSVSCLGRKELEGMPVAVTWGDSTNKVSNAEISSANYKARESGLKAGMWMEQARALCPDLITLPYEFDKYS
;
A
#
# COMPACT_ATOMS: atom_id res chain seq x y z
N ASP A 1 -23.85 6.01 -9.97
CA ASP A 1 -22.55 6.68 -10.14
C ASP A 1 -21.45 5.74 -9.65
N ALA A 2 -20.57 5.31 -10.55
CA ALA A 2 -19.55 4.29 -10.27
C ALA A 2 -18.51 4.77 -9.24
N VAL A 3 -18.15 6.05 -9.27
CA VAL A 3 -17.21 6.65 -8.30
C VAL A 3 -17.79 6.57 -6.88
N LYS A 4 -19.09 6.82 -6.73
CA LYS A 4 -19.77 6.73 -5.43
C LYS A 4 -19.76 5.30 -4.87
N VAL A 5 -19.97 4.29 -5.72
CA VAL A 5 -19.90 2.88 -5.32
C VAL A 5 -18.48 2.53 -4.87
N ALA A 6 -17.47 2.93 -5.65
CA ALA A 6 -16.08 2.68 -5.35
C ALA A 6 -15.63 3.35 -4.03
N LYS A 7 -16.06 4.59 -3.79
CA LYS A 7 -15.87 5.31 -2.50
C LYS A 7 -16.57 4.60 -1.35
N SER A 8 -17.76 4.02 -1.56
CA SER A 8 -18.47 3.24 -0.54
C SER A 8 -17.71 1.95 -0.16
N VAL A 9 -17.17 1.23 -1.14
CA VAL A 9 -16.34 0.05 -0.89
C VAL A 9 -15.11 0.43 -0.07
N ALA A 10 -14.42 1.51 -0.46
CA ALA A 10 -13.25 1.99 0.27
C ALA A 10 -13.59 2.41 1.71
N ALA A 11 -14.72 3.10 1.92
CA ALA A 11 -15.19 3.48 3.25
C ALA A 11 -15.47 2.24 4.12
N GLN A 12 -16.08 1.19 3.56
CA GLN A 12 -16.31 -0.07 4.26
C GLN A 12 -14.99 -0.72 4.70
N VAL A 13 -14.02 -0.85 3.78
CA VAL A 13 -12.69 -1.42 4.08
C VAL A 13 -11.99 -0.62 5.18
N ARG A 14 -12.03 0.71 5.12
CA ARG A 14 -11.45 1.57 6.15
C ARG A 14 -12.14 1.42 7.50
N SER A 15 -13.48 1.30 7.51
CA SER A 15 -14.24 1.15 8.76
C SER A 15 -13.99 -0.20 9.46
N SER A 16 -13.59 -1.23 8.71
CA SER A 16 -13.22 -2.52 9.27
C SER A 16 -11.79 -2.59 9.82
N ASP A 17 -10.97 -1.56 9.59
CA ASP A 17 -9.59 -1.51 10.07
C ASP A 17 -9.54 -1.02 11.53
N PRO A 18 -9.12 -1.87 12.49
CA PRO A 18 -9.12 -1.53 13.90
C PRO A 18 -8.10 -0.43 14.25
N ASP A 19 -7.02 -0.30 13.47
CA ASP A 19 -5.98 0.69 13.73
C ASP A 19 -6.46 2.09 13.29
N LEU A 20 -7.27 2.18 12.22
CA LEU A 20 -7.94 3.41 11.82
C LEU A 20 -9.04 3.88 12.78
N ALA A 21 -9.68 2.96 13.51
CA ALA A 21 -10.69 3.29 14.51
C ALA A 21 -10.09 3.80 15.83
N SER A 22 -8.78 3.61 16.03
CA SER A 22 -8.10 3.97 17.28
C SER A 22 -7.92 5.49 17.42
N LYS A 23 -7.99 5.98 18.67
CA LYS A 23 -7.68 7.39 18.96
C LYS A 23 -6.18 7.63 18.80
N ALA A 24 -5.80 8.76 18.20
CA ALA A 24 -4.40 9.18 18.18
C ALA A 24 -3.86 9.31 19.62
N GLN A 25 -2.72 8.66 19.88
CA GLN A 25 -2.04 8.65 21.17
C GLN A 25 -0.58 9.06 20.98
N THR A 26 -0.03 9.76 21.96
CA THR A 26 1.41 10.03 22.00
C THR A 26 2.21 8.79 22.41
N SER A 27 3.52 8.81 22.19
CA SER A 27 4.42 7.74 22.67
C SER A 27 4.43 7.59 24.19
N HIS A 28 4.12 8.66 24.93
CA HIS A 28 4.01 8.65 26.39
C HIS A 28 2.71 7.97 26.87
N GLU A 29 1.59 8.21 26.17
CA GLU A 29 0.27 7.70 26.57
C GLU A 29 0.04 6.23 26.17
N ASN A 30 0.75 5.73 25.15
CA ASN A 30 0.59 4.38 24.66
C ASN A 30 1.71 3.45 25.19
N PRO A 31 1.45 2.62 26.22
CA PRO A 31 2.46 1.68 26.73
C PRO A 31 2.87 0.61 25.71
N ARG A 32 2.10 0.44 24.63
CA ARG A 32 2.41 -0.44 23.48
C ARG A 32 2.79 0.36 22.23
N PHE A 33 3.34 1.56 22.40
CA PHE A 33 3.68 2.47 21.30
C PHE A 33 4.50 1.77 20.21
N LEU A 34 5.60 1.09 20.58
CA LEU A 34 6.48 0.43 19.61
C LEU A 34 5.74 -0.64 18.80
N ASN A 35 4.91 -1.46 19.45
CA ASN A 35 4.13 -2.49 18.77
C ASN A 35 3.13 -1.86 17.79
N SER A 36 2.40 -0.84 18.23
CA SER A 36 1.40 -0.13 17.42
C SER A 36 2.06 0.58 16.24
N PHE A 37 3.20 1.25 16.47
CA PHE A 37 3.97 1.94 15.45
C PHE A 37 4.49 0.99 14.38
N TYR A 38 5.15 -0.11 14.76
CA TYR A 38 5.68 -1.06 13.79
C TYR A 38 4.60 -1.82 13.03
N LYS A 39 3.47 -2.13 13.69
CA LYS A 39 2.30 -2.72 13.04
C LYS A 39 1.72 -1.81 11.95
N ALA A 40 1.67 -0.51 12.20
CA ALA A 40 1.13 0.46 11.23
C ALA A 40 2.19 0.98 10.22
N SER A 41 3.47 0.69 10.43
CA SER A 41 4.56 1.26 9.63
C SER A 41 4.84 0.43 8.37
N ARG A 42 4.45 0.97 7.21
CA ARG A 42 4.81 0.36 5.92
C ARG A 42 6.32 0.26 5.71
N LEU A 43 7.10 1.22 6.24
CA LEU A 43 8.54 1.28 6.03
C LEU A 43 9.24 0.19 6.84
N HIS A 44 8.75 -0.06 8.06
CA HIS A 44 9.16 -1.24 8.82
C HIS A 44 8.76 -2.52 8.09
N PHE A 45 7.51 -2.62 7.62
CA PHE A 45 7.02 -3.79 6.90
C PHE A 45 7.91 -4.14 5.70
N ILE A 46 8.16 -3.20 4.78
CA ILE A 46 9.04 -3.45 3.63
C ILE A 46 10.50 -3.66 4.03
N GLY A 47 10.98 -2.98 5.08
CA GLY A 47 12.34 -3.13 5.60
C GLY A 47 12.63 -4.55 6.10
N THR A 48 11.59 -5.27 6.53
CA THR A 48 11.70 -6.67 6.96
C THR A 48 11.57 -7.69 5.81
N TRP A 49 11.22 -7.26 4.58
CA TRP A 49 11.03 -8.18 3.45
C TRP A 49 12.27 -8.98 3.12
N LYS A 50 13.46 -8.37 3.11
CA LYS A 50 14.71 -9.10 2.83
C LYS A 50 14.85 -10.29 3.77
N THR A 51 14.61 -10.10 5.06
CA THR A 51 14.71 -11.16 6.07
C THR A 51 13.66 -12.25 5.82
N ARG A 52 12.40 -11.88 5.53
CA ARG A 52 11.32 -12.83 5.26
C ARG A 52 11.59 -13.66 3.99
N TYR A 53 12.00 -13.00 2.90
CA TYR A 53 12.31 -13.69 1.66
C TYR A 53 13.59 -14.53 1.76
N GLN A 54 14.59 -14.09 2.52
CA GLN A 54 15.78 -14.91 2.75
C GLN A 54 15.40 -16.23 3.43
N GLN A 55 14.52 -16.20 4.44
CA GLN A 55 14.01 -17.42 5.07
C GLN A 55 13.32 -18.35 4.07
N ILE A 56 12.56 -17.81 3.11
CA ILE A 56 11.93 -18.60 2.04
C ILE A 56 13.00 -19.18 1.11
N ILE A 57 13.93 -18.35 0.62
CA ILE A 57 15.02 -18.76 -0.28
C ILE A 57 15.86 -19.87 0.35
N ASP A 58 16.14 -19.79 1.65
CA ASP A 58 16.91 -20.80 2.38
C ASP A 58 16.19 -22.16 2.48
N THR A 59 14.85 -22.18 2.28
CA THR A 59 14.08 -23.43 2.22
C THR A 59 13.95 -24.00 0.81
N LEU A 60 14.30 -23.22 -0.23
CA LEU A 60 14.24 -23.68 -1.61
C LEU A 60 15.42 -24.61 -1.93
N PRO A 61 15.22 -25.60 -2.83
CA PRO A 61 16.32 -26.39 -3.32
C PRO A 61 17.34 -25.49 -4.05
N PRO A 62 18.63 -25.88 -4.08
CA PRO A 62 19.64 -25.13 -4.81
C PRO A 62 19.21 -24.98 -6.27
N ALA A 63 19.37 -23.76 -6.80
CA ALA A 63 19.07 -23.50 -8.20
C ALA A 63 19.91 -24.44 -9.09
N PRO A 64 19.33 -25.00 -10.16
CA PRO A 64 20.09 -25.79 -11.11
C PRO A 64 21.23 -24.93 -11.70
N PRO A 65 22.36 -25.53 -12.07
CA PRO A 65 23.43 -24.80 -12.73
C PRO A 65 22.87 -24.13 -13.98
N LEU A 66 23.21 -22.85 -14.16
CA LEU A 66 22.82 -22.12 -15.36
C LEU A 66 23.47 -22.78 -16.58
N PRO A 67 22.75 -22.92 -17.70
CA PRO A 67 23.34 -23.43 -18.93
C PRO A 67 24.49 -22.50 -19.36
N PRO A 68 25.52 -23.03 -20.05
CA PRO A 68 26.58 -22.20 -20.59
C PRO A 68 25.96 -21.20 -21.57
N ALA A 69 26.02 -19.92 -21.20
CA ALA A 69 25.55 -18.82 -22.02
C ALA A 69 26.75 -18.01 -22.50
N LYS A 70 26.72 -17.60 -23.77
CA LYS A 70 27.75 -16.71 -24.32
C LYS A 70 27.76 -15.35 -23.60
N GLU A 71 26.61 -14.93 -23.07
CA GLU A 71 26.42 -13.66 -22.38
C GLU A 71 25.47 -13.83 -21.18
N ARG A 72 25.66 -13.02 -20.13
CA ARG A 72 24.83 -13.03 -18.93
C ARG A 72 23.57 -12.17 -19.13
N LEU A 73 22.40 -12.78 -19.01
CA LEU A 73 21.10 -12.09 -18.95
C LEU A 73 20.65 -11.90 -17.49
N ILE A 74 20.21 -10.69 -17.15
CA ILE A 74 19.58 -10.40 -15.84
C ILE A 74 18.15 -9.94 -16.11
N LEU A 75 17.17 -10.68 -15.57
CA LEU A 75 15.76 -10.29 -15.60
C LEU A 75 15.43 -9.59 -14.27
N HIS A 76 15.13 -8.30 -14.34
CA HIS A 76 14.60 -7.55 -13.20
C HIS A 76 13.07 -7.65 -13.24
N VAL A 77 12.47 -8.21 -12.19
CA VAL A 77 11.01 -8.32 -12.05
C VAL A 77 10.56 -7.41 -10.92
N ASP A 78 9.63 -6.50 -11.18
CA ASP A 78 9.04 -5.58 -10.21
C ASP A 78 7.51 -5.59 -10.35
N MET A 79 6.81 -5.40 -9.23
CA MET A 79 5.36 -5.46 -9.17
C MET A 79 4.76 -4.05 -9.34
N ASP A 80 3.95 -3.89 -10.38
CA ASP A 80 3.27 -2.63 -10.67
C ASP A 80 2.40 -2.15 -9.51
N CYS A 81 2.72 -0.98 -8.97
CA CYS A 81 1.99 -0.30 -7.88
C CYS A 81 1.55 -1.24 -6.74
N PHE A 82 2.41 -2.20 -6.38
CA PHE A 82 2.15 -3.38 -5.53
C PHE A 82 0.98 -3.26 -4.52
N PHE A 83 1.04 -2.36 -3.54
CA PHE A 83 -0.02 -2.24 -2.53
C PHE A 83 -1.40 -1.92 -3.12
N CYS A 84 -1.47 -1.06 -4.15
CA CYS A 84 -2.73 -0.78 -4.83
C CYS A 84 -3.23 -2.01 -5.58
N SER A 85 -2.35 -2.71 -6.30
CA SER A 85 -2.71 -3.91 -7.06
C SER A 85 -3.27 -5.00 -6.15
N VAL A 86 -2.60 -5.28 -5.02
CA VAL A 86 -3.07 -6.28 -4.05
C VAL A 86 -4.36 -5.82 -3.37
N SER A 87 -4.45 -4.55 -2.95
CA SER A 87 -5.67 -4.04 -2.31
C SER A 87 -6.86 -3.93 -3.29
N CYS A 88 -6.64 -3.81 -4.60
CA CYS A 88 -7.73 -3.84 -5.58
C CYS A 88 -8.14 -5.27 -5.98
N LEU A 89 -7.32 -6.28 -5.65
CA LEU A 89 -7.57 -7.66 -6.05
C LEU A 89 -8.93 -8.15 -5.52
N GLY A 90 -9.79 -8.60 -6.44
CA GLY A 90 -11.14 -9.07 -6.12
C GLY A 90 -12.18 -7.99 -5.86
N ARG A 91 -11.85 -6.69 -6.01
CA ARG A 91 -12.77 -5.55 -5.84
C ARG A 91 -13.11 -4.92 -7.20
N LYS A 92 -14.07 -5.49 -7.92
CA LYS A 92 -14.44 -5.05 -9.29
C LYS A 92 -14.87 -3.58 -9.35
N GLU A 93 -15.44 -3.06 -8.27
CA GLU A 93 -15.87 -1.67 -8.14
C GLU A 93 -14.71 -0.67 -8.20
N LEU A 94 -13.48 -1.13 -7.99
CA LEU A 94 -12.27 -0.32 -8.06
C LEU A 94 -11.58 -0.36 -9.42
N GLU A 95 -12.03 -1.22 -10.34
CA GLU A 95 -11.46 -1.33 -11.68
C GLU A 95 -11.60 0.00 -12.44
N GLY A 96 -10.50 0.47 -13.03
CA GLY A 96 -10.45 1.73 -13.76
C GLY A 96 -10.57 2.99 -12.90
N MET A 97 -10.63 2.88 -11.57
CA MET A 97 -10.73 4.03 -10.66
C MET A 97 -9.36 4.53 -10.21
N PRO A 98 -9.19 5.83 -9.90
CA PRO A 98 -7.95 6.33 -9.30
C PRO A 98 -7.85 5.90 -7.84
N VAL A 99 -6.94 4.96 -7.53
CA VAL A 99 -6.80 4.37 -6.20
C VAL A 99 -5.40 4.66 -5.63
N ALA A 100 -5.36 4.98 -4.34
CA ALA A 100 -4.14 5.10 -3.56
C ALA A 100 -4.24 4.34 -2.23
N VAL A 101 -3.11 3.84 -1.73
CA VAL A 101 -2.98 3.26 -0.39
C VAL A 101 -2.33 4.26 0.55
N THR A 102 -3.01 4.59 1.63
CA THR A 102 -2.57 5.57 2.64
C THR A 102 -3.37 5.45 3.95
N TRP A 103 -2.75 5.85 5.06
CA TRP A 103 -3.46 6.03 6.32
C TRP A 103 -4.41 7.24 6.27
N GLY A 104 -4.13 8.22 5.41
CA GLY A 104 -4.98 9.40 5.23
C GLY A 104 -6.34 9.06 4.64
N ASP A 105 -7.36 9.79 5.05
CA ASP A 105 -8.67 9.71 4.41
C ASP A 105 -8.81 10.82 3.35
N SER A 106 -9.36 10.45 2.19
CA SER A 106 -9.87 11.38 1.18
C SER A 106 -10.87 12.41 1.73
N THR A 107 -11.63 12.10 2.78
CA THR A 107 -12.69 12.96 3.34
C THR A 107 -12.21 13.97 4.38
N ASN A 108 -11.08 13.69 5.06
CA ASN A 108 -10.54 14.56 6.10
C ASN A 108 -9.73 15.70 5.48
N LYS A 109 -10.20 16.95 5.68
CA LYS A 109 -9.62 18.17 5.09
C LYS A 109 -8.15 18.37 5.45
N VAL A 110 -7.72 17.94 6.65
CA VAL A 110 -6.33 18.01 7.10
C VAL A 110 -5.82 16.58 7.27
N SER A 111 -4.83 16.20 6.47
CA SER A 111 -4.18 14.89 6.56
C SER A 111 -2.73 15.01 6.14
N ASN A 112 -1.82 14.80 7.09
CA ASN A 112 -0.38 14.74 6.86
C ASN A 112 0.08 13.30 6.55
N ALA A 113 -0.80 12.47 6.00
CA ALA A 113 -0.44 11.13 5.57
C ALA A 113 0.18 11.19 4.18
N GLU A 114 1.23 10.40 3.96
CA GLU A 114 1.82 10.18 2.65
C GLU A 114 0.99 9.17 1.82
N ILE A 115 1.06 9.29 0.51
CA ILE A 115 0.60 8.28 -0.44
C ILE A 115 1.68 7.21 -0.56
N SER A 116 1.41 5.98 -0.09
CA SER A 116 2.39 4.90 -0.21
C SER A 116 2.45 4.31 -1.60
N SER A 117 1.29 4.09 -2.21
CA SER A 117 1.16 3.59 -3.56
C SER A 117 -0.01 4.30 -4.22
N ALA A 118 0.12 4.55 -5.52
CA ALA A 118 -0.92 5.08 -6.37
C ALA A 118 -0.94 4.24 -7.64
N ASN A 119 -2.12 3.83 -8.09
CA ASN A 119 -2.29 3.11 -9.34
C ASN A 119 -2.11 4.05 -10.55
N TYR A 120 -1.99 3.47 -11.74
CA TYR A 120 -1.75 4.25 -12.96
C TYR A 120 -2.85 5.28 -13.25
N LYS A 121 -4.12 4.97 -12.96
CA LYS A 121 -5.22 5.92 -13.12
C LYS A 121 -5.07 7.15 -12.23
N ALA A 122 -4.63 6.97 -10.99
CA ALA A 122 -4.30 8.10 -10.11
C ALA A 122 -3.08 8.88 -10.62
N ARG A 123 -2.07 8.19 -11.15
CA ARG A 123 -0.85 8.82 -11.70
C ARG A 123 -1.11 9.65 -12.97
N GLU A 124 -2.11 9.29 -13.78
CA GLU A 124 -2.56 10.11 -14.92
C GLU A 124 -2.96 11.53 -14.50
N SER A 125 -3.55 11.67 -13.31
CA SER A 125 -3.89 12.97 -12.71
C SER A 125 -2.70 13.67 -12.06
N GLY A 126 -1.49 13.11 -12.15
CA GLY A 126 -0.25 13.67 -11.62
C GLY A 126 0.15 13.17 -10.23
N LEU A 127 -0.60 12.25 -9.61
CA LEU A 127 -0.23 11.69 -8.29
C LEU A 127 1.04 10.85 -8.36
N LYS A 128 1.82 10.89 -7.29
CA LYS A 128 3.04 10.08 -7.13
C LYS A 128 3.08 9.48 -5.73
N ALA A 129 3.74 8.35 -5.60
CA ALA A 129 4.11 7.81 -4.29
C ALA A 129 5.01 8.80 -3.55
N GLY A 130 4.85 8.91 -2.23
CA GLY A 130 5.51 9.89 -1.38
C GLY A 130 4.86 11.28 -1.33
N MET A 131 3.85 11.56 -2.16
CA MET A 131 3.10 12.82 -2.06
C MET A 131 2.28 12.87 -0.77
N TRP A 132 2.08 14.07 -0.23
CA TRP A 132 1.15 14.29 0.86
C TRP A 132 -0.30 14.21 0.38
N MET A 133 -1.19 13.67 1.23
CA MET A 133 -2.59 13.47 0.89
C MET A 133 -3.30 14.76 0.46
N GLU A 134 -2.97 15.90 1.07
CA GLU A 134 -3.52 17.20 0.68
C GLU A 134 -3.24 17.54 -0.79
N GLN A 135 -1.99 17.39 -1.22
CA GLN A 135 -1.58 17.61 -2.60
C GLN A 135 -2.24 16.59 -3.54
N ALA A 136 -2.32 15.32 -3.12
CA ALA A 136 -2.94 14.26 -3.90
C ALA A 136 -4.44 14.52 -4.15
N ARG A 137 -5.18 15.06 -3.17
CA ARG A 137 -6.60 15.43 -3.35
C ARG A 137 -6.79 16.59 -4.31
N ALA A 138 -5.91 17.60 -4.25
CA ALA A 138 -5.98 18.73 -5.16
C ALA A 138 -5.78 18.29 -6.62
N LEU A 139 -4.89 17.31 -6.85
CA LEU A 139 -4.63 16.74 -8.17
C LEU A 139 -5.71 15.75 -8.63
N CYS A 140 -6.29 14.96 -7.71
CA CYS A 140 -7.31 13.96 -8.02
C CYS A 140 -8.48 14.04 -7.02
N PRO A 141 -9.49 14.89 -7.28
CA PRO A 141 -10.66 15.04 -6.40
C PRO A 141 -11.48 13.76 -6.22
N ASP A 142 -11.44 12.86 -7.21
CA ASP A 142 -12.12 11.56 -7.18
C ASP A 142 -11.26 10.42 -6.65
N LEU A 143 -10.11 10.73 -6.04
CA LEU A 143 -9.22 9.73 -5.49
C LEU A 143 -9.92 8.84 -4.45
N ILE A 144 -9.73 7.53 -4.61
CA ILE A 144 -10.17 6.53 -3.67
C ILE A 144 -8.97 6.10 -2.81
N THR A 145 -9.11 6.20 -1.49
CA THR A 145 -8.06 5.84 -0.54
C THR A 145 -8.40 4.54 0.17
N LEU A 146 -7.50 3.55 0.10
CA LEU A 146 -7.58 2.31 0.85
C LEU A 146 -6.56 2.30 2.00
N PRO A 147 -6.86 1.62 3.12
CA PRO A 147 -5.88 1.40 4.18
C PRO A 147 -4.84 0.36 3.74
N TYR A 148 -3.82 0.14 4.56
CA TYR A 148 -2.87 -0.95 4.35
C TYR A 148 -3.50 -2.26 4.78
N GLU A 149 -3.39 -3.28 3.94
CA GLU A 149 -3.83 -4.65 4.24
C GLU A 149 -2.60 -5.55 4.36
N PHE A 150 -1.74 -5.29 5.36
CA PHE A 150 -0.41 -5.92 5.49
C PHE A 150 -0.44 -7.45 5.43
N ASP A 151 -1.50 -8.07 5.95
CA ASP A 151 -1.69 -9.53 5.92
C ASP A 151 -1.82 -10.07 4.49
N LYS A 152 -2.32 -9.27 3.54
CA LYS A 152 -2.44 -9.65 2.12
C LYS A 152 -1.14 -9.46 1.35
N TYR A 153 -0.18 -8.71 1.89
CA TYR A 153 1.05 -8.33 1.21
C TYR A 153 2.22 -9.30 1.47
N SER A 154 2.00 -10.35 2.28
CA SER A 154 3.03 -11.30 2.72
C SER A 154 2.76 -12.70 2.22
#